data_AF-R0MKD7-F1
#
_entry.id   AF-R0MKD7-F1
#
_cell.length_a   1.000
_cell.length_b   1.000
_cell.length_c   1.000
_cell.angle_alpha   90.00
_cell.angle_beta   90.00
_cell.angle_gamma   90.00
#
_symmetry.space_group_name_H-M   'P 1'
#
loop_
_entity.id
_entity.type
_entity.pdbx_description
1 polymer ?
#
loop_
_entity_poly.entity_id
_entity_poly.type
_entity_poly.pdbx_seq_one_letter_code
_entity_poly.pdbx_strand_id
1 'polypeptide(L)'
;MMIPKEAPKEWEAALGLLKLNRYKRYDTRYGRQIRKTRLQTHVLNLVFEITKFPSTSTIVDLALLINIHPKSIQKWFQNTRQTLKKKNKGEDYEYEITRNEIRCEIKNDDISIVDISIPTLVLLVENAKKQCS
;
A
#
# COMPACT_ATOMS: atom_id res chain seq x y z
N MET A 1 42.36 -5.70 -21.72
CA MET A 1 40.99 -5.87 -22.26
C MET A 1 40.03 -5.55 -21.12
N MET A 2 39.42 -4.36 -21.13
CA MET A 2 38.51 -3.93 -20.06
C MET A 2 37.13 -4.52 -20.35
N ILE A 3 36.63 -5.35 -19.43
CA ILE A 3 35.24 -5.83 -19.45
C ILE A 3 34.36 -4.61 -19.16
N PRO A 4 33.40 -4.24 -20.03
CA PRO A 4 32.43 -3.20 -19.70
C PRO A 4 31.65 -3.67 -18.47
N LYS A 5 31.77 -2.93 -17.35
CA LYS A 5 30.92 -3.16 -16.19
C LYS A 5 29.48 -2.92 -16.64
N GLU A 6 28.66 -3.95 -16.54
CA GLU A 6 27.25 -3.98 -16.89
C GLU A 6 26.60 -2.63 -16.55
N ALA A 7 26.05 -1.96 -17.57
CA ALA A 7 25.22 -0.79 -17.36
C ALA A 7 24.10 -1.15 -16.36
N PRO A 8 23.74 -0.25 -15.42
CA PRO A 8 22.64 -0.51 -14.49
C PRO A 8 21.44 -0.98 -15.30
N LYS A 9 21.00 -2.20 -14.98
CA LYS A 9 20.23 -3.07 -15.88
C LYS A 9 19.07 -2.27 -16.45
N GLU A 10 18.92 -2.25 -17.77
CA GLU A 10 17.97 -1.37 -18.48
C GLU A 10 16.53 -1.47 -17.92
N TRP A 11 16.16 -2.61 -17.34
CA TRP A 11 14.87 -2.80 -16.66
C TRP A 11 14.72 -1.97 -15.37
N GLU A 12 15.78 -1.69 -14.63
CA GLU A 12 15.77 -0.80 -13.46
C GLU A 12 15.47 0.63 -13.88
N ALA A 13 16.10 1.08 -14.97
CA ALA A 13 15.80 2.38 -15.59
C ALA A 13 14.35 2.42 -16.11
N ALA A 14 13.88 1.35 -16.77
CA ALA A 14 12.49 1.24 -17.23
C ALA A 14 11.48 1.26 -16.06
N LEU A 15 11.78 0.55 -14.96
CA LEU A 15 10.98 0.61 -13.73
C LEU A 15 10.96 2.02 -13.13
N GLY A 16 12.11 2.70 -13.11
CA GLY A 16 12.22 4.10 -12.68
C GLY A 16 11.35 5.03 -13.53
N LEU A 17 11.40 4.90 -14.86
CA LEU A 17 10.57 5.68 -15.79
C LEU A 17 9.07 5.39 -15.62
N LEU A 18 8.70 4.12 -15.43
CA LEU A 18 7.32 3.72 -15.15
C LEU A 18 6.82 4.31 -13.83
N LYS A 19 7.66 4.30 -12.78
CA LYS A 19 7.37 4.94 -11.49
C LYS A 19 7.09 6.42 -11.66
N LEU A 20 7.92 7.14 -12.43
CA LEU A 20 7.75 8.58 -12.70
C LEU A 20 6.46 8.90 -13.48
N ASN A 21 6.17 8.16 -14.56
CA ASN A 21 5.00 8.42 -15.40
C ASN A 21 3.68 8.09 -14.67
N ARG A 22 3.67 7.03 -13.85
CA ARG A 22 2.50 6.68 -13.05
C ARG A 22 2.30 7.60 -11.86
N TYR A 23 3.37 8.18 -11.30
CA TYR A 23 3.29 9.17 -10.23
C TYR A 23 2.45 10.40 -10.62
N LYS A 24 2.66 10.97 -11.83
CA LYS A 24 1.81 12.07 -12.32
C LYS A 24 0.34 11.70 -12.47
N ARG A 25 0.05 10.45 -12.87
CA ARG A 25 -1.32 9.92 -13.00
C ARG A 25 -1.97 9.55 -11.66
N TYR A 26 -1.18 9.47 -10.60
CA TYR A 26 -1.68 9.29 -9.25
C TYR A 26 -2.17 10.64 -8.71
N ASP A 27 -1.38 11.70 -8.86
CA ASP A 27 -1.75 13.03 -8.36
C ASP A 27 -3.13 13.50 -8.88
N THR A 28 -3.40 13.34 -10.19
CA THR A 28 -4.70 13.69 -10.78
C THR A 28 -5.89 12.84 -10.31
N ARG A 29 -5.63 11.66 -9.74
CA ARG A 29 -6.64 10.74 -9.22
C ARG A 29 -6.75 10.80 -7.70
N TYR A 30 -5.87 11.54 -7.04
CA TYR A 30 -5.98 11.83 -5.62
C TYR A 30 -7.19 12.75 -5.37
N GLY A 31 -7.91 12.53 -4.27
CA GLY A 31 -9.12 13.30 -3.93
C GLY A 31 -10.42 12.79 -4.58
N ARG A 32 -10.37 12.09 -5.72
CA ARG A 32 -11.56 11.42 -6.26
C ARG A 32 -11.87 10.16 -5.43
N GLN A 33 -12.97 10.19 -4.67
CA GLN A 33 -13.43 9.01 -3.96
C GLN A 33 -13.91 7.95 -4.96
N ILE A 34 -13.11 6.90 -5.13
CA ILE A 34 -13.46 5.74 -5.97
C ILE A 34 -13.55 4.52 -5.05
N ARG A 35 -14.66 3.79 -5.15
CA ARG A 35 -14.83 2.51 -4.46
C ARG A 35 -13.79 1.53 -5.01
N LYS A 36 -12.99 0.93 -4.12
CA LYS A 36 -12.01 -0.10 -4.50
C LYS A 36 -12.74 -1.32 -5.06
N THR A 37 -12.17 -1.94 -6.09
CA THR A 37 -12.71 -3.19 -6.65
C THR A 37 -12.53 -4.35 -5.68
N ARG A 38 -13.19 -5.49 -5.96
CA ARG A 38 -13.04 -6.73 -5.16
C ARG A 38 -11.57 -7.19 -5.13
N LEU A 39 -10.92 -7.22 -6.29
CA LEU A 39 -9.50 -7.54 -6.42
C LEU A 39 -8.61 -6.62 -5.57
N GLN A 40 -8.82 -5.30 -5.70
CA GLN A 40 -8.05 -4.30 -4.96
C GLN A 40 -8.18 -4.47 -3.45
N THR A 41 -9.41 -4.69 -2.96
CA THR A 41 -9.67 -4.91 -1.54
C THR A 41 -9.05 -6.22 -1.05
N HIS A 42 -9.14 -7.29 -1.85
CA HIS A 42 -8.57 -8.58 -1.49
C HIS A 42 -7.04 -8.52 -1.38
N VAL A 43 -6.35 -7.89 -2.34
CA VAL A 43 -4.89 -7.71 -2.27
C VAL A 43 -4.49 -6.90 -1.03
N LEU A 44 -5.22 -5.82 -0.71
CA LEU A 44 -4.94 -5.01 0.48
C LEU A 44 -5.07 -5.84 1.77
N ASN A 45 -6.06 -6.71 1.85
CA ASN A 45 -6.22 -7.64 2.98
C ASN A 45 -5.06 -8.64 3.07
N LEU A 46 -4.66 -9.26 1.95
CA LEU A 46 -3.52 -10.19 1.94
C LEU A 46 -2.23 -9.54 2.45
N VAL A 47 -1.95 -8.31 2.01
CA VAL A 47 -0.78 -7.55 2.50
C VAL A 47 -0.94 -7.19 3.98
N PHE A 48 -2.15 -6.84 4.42
CA PHE A 48 -2.44 -6.54 5.81
C PHE A 48 -2.21 -7.74 6.74
N GLU A 49 -2.45 -8.96 6.28
CA GLU A 49 -2.14 -10.17 7.06
C GLU A 49 -0.63 -10.42 7.21
N ILE A 50 0.17 -9.99 6.24
CA ILE A 50 1.64 -10.06 6.34
C ILE A 50 2.18 -8.96 7.25
N THR A 51 1.73 -7.72 7.05
CA THR A 51 2.14 -6.58 7.88
C THR A 51 1.03 -5.56 8.02
N LYS A 52 0.80 -5.13 9.27
CA LYS A 52 -0.13 -4.04 9.58
C LYS A 52 0.49 -2.67 9.28
N PHE A 53 1.82 -2.60 9.07
CA PHE A 53 2.60 -1.38 8.87
C PHE A 53 3.55 -1.51 7.66
N PRO A 54 3.01 -1.54 6.43
CA PRO A 54 3.85 -1.58 5.24
C PRO A 54 4.66 -0.28 5.12
N SER A 55 5.90 -0.42 4.66
CA SER A 55 6.77 0.72 4.35
C SER A 55 6.23 1.61 3.22
N THR A 56 6.76 2.82 3.11
CA THR A 56 6.45 3.73 2.00
C THR A 56 6.79 3.11 0.64
N SER A 57 7.91 2.39 0.54
CA SER A 57 8.32 1.70 -0.69
C SER A 57 7.30 0.64 -1.09
N THR A 58 6.92 -0.22 -0.14
CA THR A 58 5.87 -1.24 -0.33
C THR A 58 4.55 -0.64 -0.77
N ILE A 59 4.14 0.50 -0.18
CA ILE A 59 2.92 1.21 -0.54
C ILE A 59 2.99 1.72 -1.99
N VAL A 60 4.13 2.27 -2.42
CA VAL A 60 4.33 2.75 -3.80
C VAL A 60 4.32 1.59 -4.79
N ASP A 61 5.02 0.50 -4.48
CA ASP A 61 5.07 -0.68 -5.36
C ASP A 61 3.69 -1.33 -5.48
N LEU A 62 2.99 -1.48 -4.36
CA LEU A 62 1.61 -1.99 -4.35
C LEU A 62 0.68 -1.09 -5.16
N ALA A 63 0.77 0.23 -4.99
CA ALA A 63 0.00 1.20 -5.76
C ALA A 63 0.15 0.97 -7.27
N LEU A 64 1.37 0.73 -7.75
CA LEU A 64 1.66 0.42 -9.16
C LEU A 64 1.00 -0.87 -9.64
N LEU A 65 1.02 -1.91 -8.81
CA LEU A 65 0.48 -3.23 -9.19
C LEU A 65 -1.05 -3.24 -9.28
N ILE A 66 -1.75 -2.56 -8.37
CA ILE A 66 -3.23 -2.57 -8.31
C ILE A 66 -3.87 -1.27 -8.83
N ASN A 67 -3.06 -0.34 -9.33
CA ASN A 67 -3.43 0.97 -9.89
C ASN A 67 -4.34 1.79 -8.94
N ILE A 68 -3.89 1.93 -7.69
CA ILE A 68 -4.52 2.78 -6.67
C ILE A 68 -3.53 3.85 -6.23
N HIS A 69 -4.02 5.04 -5.86
CA HIS A 69 -3.17 6.09 -5.30
C HIS A 69 -2.45 5.65 -4.01
N PRO A 70 -1.12 5.88 -3.85
CA PRO A 70 -0.38 5.54 -2.64
C PRO A 70 -1.01 6.10 -1.35
N LYS A 71 -1.46 7.36 -1.35
CA LYS A 71 -2.16 7.97 -0.20
C LYS A 71 -3.51 7.29 0.11
N SER A 72 -4.21 6.75 -0.88
CA SER A 72 -5.46 6.01 -0.67
C SER A 72 -5.21 4.64 -0.04
N ILE A 73 -4.07 4.02 -0.33
CA ILE A 73 -3.59 2.80 0.35
C ILE A 73 -3.20 3.14 1.79
N GLN A 74 -2.38 4.18 1.99
CA GLN A 74 -1.98 4.64 3.33
C GLN A 74 -3.20 4.89 4.24
N LYS A 75 -4.20 5.63 3.75
CA LYS A 75 -5.46 5.88 4.47
C LYS A 75 -6.22 4.58 4.75
N TRP A 76 -6.25 3.66 3.79
CA TRP A 76 -6.90 2.37 4.00
C TRP A 76 -6.23 1.60 5.15
N PHE A 77 -4.90 1.49 5.17
CA PHE A 77 -4.19 0.84 6.28
C PHE A 77 -4.42 1.54 7.63
N GLN A 78 -4.45 2.88 7.65
CA GLN A 78 -4.79 3.64 8.85
C GLN A 78 -6.20 3.31 9.36
N ASN A 79 -7.20 3.38 8.49
CA ASN A 79 -8.60 3.11 8.82
C ASN A 79 -8.79 1.65 9.26
N THR A 80 -8.19 0.69 8.55
CA THR A 80 -8.27 -0.74 8.90
C THR A 80 -7.68 -1.01 10.27
N ARG A 81 -6.53 -0.40 10.63
CA ARG A 81 -5.97 -0.51 11.98
C ARG A 81 -6.86 0.12 13.04
N GLN A 82 -7.49 1.26 12.75
CA GLN A 82 -8.43 1.89 13.68
C GLN A 82 -9.62 0.96 13.93
N THR A 83 -10.20 0.37 12.89
CA THR A 83 -11.30 -0.61 13.01
C THR A 83 -10.87 -1.83 13.83
N LEU A 84 -9.67 -2.37 13.60
CA LEU A 84 -9.14 -3.50 14.36
C LEU A 84 -8.96 -3.16 15.85
N LYS A 85 -8.41 -1.97 16.17
CA LYS A 85 -8.27 -1.49 17.55
C LYS A 85 -9.62 -1.32 18.24
N LYS A 86 -10.62 -0.78 17.53
CA LYS A 86 -11.99 -0.64 18.06
C LYS A 86 -12.60 -2.00 18.38
N LYS A 87 -12.46 -2.99 17.48
CA LYS A 87 -12.95 -4.36 17.70
C LYS A 87 -12.31 -5.02 18.93
N ASN A 88 -11.02 -4.81 19.14
CA ASN A 88 -10.30 -5.41 20.27
C ASN A 88 -10.62 -4.77 21.63
N LYS A 89 -11.24 -3.59 21.65
CA LYS A 89 -11.55 -2.84 22.89
C LYS A 89 -12.98 -3.03 23.41
N GLY A 90 -13.83 -3.75 22.69
CA GLY A 90 -15.22 -4.01 23.11
C GLY A 90 -16.08 -2.75 23.15
N GLU A 91 -16.83 -2.52 22.07
CA GLU A 91 -18.08 -1.72 22.00
C GLU A 91 -18.04 -0.19 22.26
N ASP A 92 -18.92 0.52 21.54
CA ASP A 92 -19.46 1.87 21.77
C ASP A 92 -18.52 3.09 21.89
N TYR A 93 -17.87 3.47 20.79
CA TYR A 93 -17.44 4.86 20.55
C TYR A 93 -17.99 5.36 19.21
N GLU A 94 -19.27 5.70 19.28
CA GLU A 94 -20.07 6.38 18.27
C GLU A 94 -19.49 7.80 17.97
N TYR A 95 -19.28 8.07 16.68
CA TYR A 95 -19.28 9.39 16.01
C TYR A 95 -18.33 10.57 16.34
N GLU A 96 -17.38 10.50 17.26
CA GLU A 96 -16.54 11.68 17.64
C GLU A 96 -15.03 11.52 17.36
N ILE A 97 -14.63 11.04 16.17
CA ILE A 97 -13.25 11.30 15.64
C ILE A 97 -13.37 11.86 14.22
N THR A 98 -14.22 12.86 14.10
CA THR A 98 -14.39 13.62 12.86
C THR A 98 -13.30 14.70 12.83
N ARG A 99 -12.29 14.50 11.97
CA ARG A 99 -11.25 15.45 11.50
C ARG A 99 -9.98 15.71 12.32
N ASN A 100 -9.96 15.75 13.65
CA ASN A 100 -8.87 16.49 14.33
C ASN A 100 -7.63 15.71 14.84
N GLU A 101 -7.54 14.40 14.63
CA GLU A 101 -6.34 13.63 15.08
C GLU A 101 -5.79 12.71 13.98
N ILE A 102 -5.61 13.22 12.76
CA ILE A 102 -4.94 12.48 11.66
C ILE A 102 -3.49 12.10 12.01
N ARG A 103 -2.92 12.71 13.05
CA ARG A 103 -1.70 12.24 13.67
C ARG A 103 -2.08 11.32 14.83
N CYS A 104 -2.38 10.06 14.51
CA CYS A 104 -2.10 9.02 15.49
C CYS A 104 -0.61 9.13 15.80
N GLU A 105 -0.26 9.77 16.91
CA GLU A 105 1.07 9.62 17.48
C GLU A 105 1.19 8.15 17.85
N ILE A 106 1.90 7.46 16.97
CA ILE A 106 2.36 6.10 17.19
C ILE A 106 3.17 6.16 18.50
N LYS A 107 2.61 5.64 19.59
CA LYS A 107 3.41 5.27 20.75
C LYS A 107 4.41 4.23 20.25
N ASN A 108 5.69 4.55 20.40
CA ASN A 108 6.83 3.98 19.66
C ASN A 108 7.20 2.53 20.01
N ASP A 109 6.36 1.80 20.72
CA ASP A 109 6.79 0.56 21.35
C ASP A 109 6.32 -0.63 20.51
N ASP A 110 7.04 -0.95 19.43
CA ASP A 110 6.93 -2.18 18.58
C ASP A 110 6.17 -2.09 17.24
N ILE A 111 6.28 -0.98 16.50
CA ILE A 111 5.87 -0.94 15.08
C ILE A 111 7.06 -1.20 14.18
N SER A 112 7.29 -2.47 13.82
CA SER A 112 8.23 -2.81 12.75
C SER A 112 7.62 -2.38 11.41
N ILE A 113 8.20 -1.33 10.82
CA ILE A 113 7.91 -0.96 9.44
C ILE A 113 8.50 -2.05 8.55
N VAL A 114 7.68 -2.70 7.72
CA VAL A 114 8.11 -3.85 6.92
C VAL A 114 8.16 -3.47 5.43
N ASP A 115 9.32 -3.71 4.81
CA ASP A 115 9.48 -3.74 3.35
C ASP A 115 9.11 -5.12 2.80
N ILE A 116 8.13 -5.18 1.90
CA ILE A 116 7.77 -6.41 1.18
C ILE A 116 8.38 -6.33 -0.22
N SER A 117 9.09 -7.39 -0.61
CA SER A 117 9.70 -7.46 -1.94
C SER A 117 8.65 -7.43 -3.06
N ILE A 118 9.00 -6.80 -4.20
CA ILE A 118 8.13 -6.75 -5.39
C ILE A 118 7.69 -8.15 -5.84
N PRO A 119 8.57 -9.18 -5.93
CA PRO A 119 8.14 -10.53 -6.29
C PRO A 119 7.02 -11.08 -5.38
N THR A 120 7.12 -10.84 -4.07
CA THR A 120 6.07 -11.25 -3.12
C THR A 120 4.76 -10.52 -3.39
N LEU A 121 4.81 -9.20 -3.62
CA LEU A 121 3.60 -8.42 -3.94
C LEU A 121 2.94 -8.89 -5.23
N VAL A 122 3.73 -9.22 -6.26
CA VAL A 122 3.23 -9.76 -7.53
C VAL A 122 2.52 -11.10 -7.31
N LEU A 123 3.12 -12.01 -6.54
CA LEU A 123 2.51 -13.30 -6.20
C LEU A 123 1.16 -13.12 -5.49
N LEU A 124 1.06 -12.19 -4.53
CA LEU A 124 -0.19 -11.90 -3.83
C LEU A 124 -1.26 -11.37 -4.79
N VAL A 125 -0.88 -10.49 -5.73
CA VAL A 125 -1.79 -9.96 -6.74
C VAL A 125 -2.29 -11.06 -7.68
N GLU A 126 -1.42 -11.98 -8.10
CA GLU A 126 -1.79 -13.12 -8.94
C GLU A 126 -2.74 -14.07 -8.22
N ASN A 127 -2.44 -14.39 -6.96
CA ASN A 127 -3.32 -15.22 -6.13
C ASN A 127 -4.69 -14.58 -5.96
N ALA A 128 -4.73 -13.28 -5.70
CA ALA A 128 -5.98 -12.52 -5.59
C ALA A 128 -6.79 -12.54 -6.88
N LYS A 129 -6.15 -12.45 -8.05
CA LYS A 129 -6.82 -12.55 -9.35
C LYS A 129 -7.50 -13.90 -9.52
N LYS A 130 -6.79 -14.99 -9.22
CA LYS A 130 -7.33 -16.36 -9.32
C LYS A 130 -8.59 -16.58 -8.46
N GLN A 131 -8.66 -15.94 -7.29
CA GLN A 131 -9.82 -16.05 -6.38
C GLN A 131 -10.97 -15.09 -6.70
N CYS A 132 -10.71 -14.04 -7.48
CA CYS A 132 -11.72 -13.04 -7.85
C CYS A 132 -12.28 -13.22 -9.27
N SER A 133 -11.69 -14.12 -10.07
CA SER A 133 -12.15 -14.52 -11.40
C SER A 133 -13.36 -15.44 -11.35
#